data_AF-A0A8J9VCK4-F1
#
_entry.id   AF-A0A8J9VCK4-F1
#
_cell.length_a   1.000
_cell.length_b   1.000
_cell.length_c   1.000
_cell.angle_alpha   90.00
_cell.angle_beta   90.00
_cell.angle_gamma   90.00
#
_symmetry.space_group_name_H-M   'P 1'
#
loop_
_entity.id
_entity.type
_entity.pdbx_description
1 polymer ?
#
loop_
_entity_poly.entity_id
_entity_poly.type
_entity_poly.pdbx_seq_one_letter_code
_entity_poly.pdbx_strand_id
1 'polypeptide(L)'
;MLKVSHAGTLLHSEDNHNHPPPKYLKLKDGSAEGEIKEITMATGKKYQVLKGYTYGAGKELKFSLRYRCTMGCGAYLYMTFDRKLVEPVPVHNHPPPTLYMLSNGTYIRTK
;
A
#
# COMPACT_ATOMS: atom_id res chain seq x y z
N MET A 1 -0.33 -14.99 -22.43
CA MET A 1 -1.53 -14.56 -23.19
C MET A 1 -2.70 -15.40 -22.71
N LEU A 2 -3.66 -14.82 -21.99
CA LEU A 2 -4.88 -15.54 -21.61
C LEU A 2 -6.03 -15.12 -22.53
N LYS A 3 -6.59 -16.11 -23.25
CA LYS A 3 -7.93 -16.05 -23.85
C LYS A 3 -8.88 -16.75 -22.88
N VAL A 4 -10.08 -16.21 -22.70
CA VAL A 4 -11.12 -16.77 -21.83
C VAL A 4 -12.35 -17.09 -22.68
N SER A 5 -12.92 -18.29 -22.50
CA SER A 5 -14.18 -18.73 -23.11
C SER A 5 -15.32 -18.77 -22.07
N HIS A 6 -16.56 -18.73 -22.58
CA HIS A 6 -17.78 -18.21 -21.94
C HIS A 6 -18.53 -19.15 -20.97
N ALA A 7 -17.89 -20.18 -20.39
CA ALA A 7 -18.59 -21.10 -19.49
C ALA A 7 -17.78 -21.28 -18.21
N GLY A 8 -18.14 -20.49 -17.20
CA GLY A 8 -17.46 -20.38 -15.91
C GLY A 8 -17.53 -21.66 -15.07
N THR A 9 -16.74 -22.67 -15.43
CA THR A 9 -16.41 -23.79 -14.55
C THR A 9 -14.90 -23.80 -14.35
N LEU A 10 -14.45 -23.50 -13.14
CA LEU A 10 -13.04 -23.60 -12.76
C LEU A 10 -12.73 -25.09 -12.56
N LEU A 11 -12.02 -25.66 -13.54
CA LEU A 11 -11.39 -26.97 -13.39
C LEU A 11 -10.17 -26.81 -12.47
N HIS A 12 -10.23 -27.51 -11.34
CA HIS A 12 -9.14 -27.99 -10.49
C HIS A 12 -7.76 -27.30 -10.65
N SER A 13 -7.29 -26.64 -9.59
CA SER A 13 -5.89 -26.21 -9.47
C SER A 13 -5.18 -27.05 -8.42
N GLU A 14 -3.99 -27.57 -8.74
CA GLU A 14 -3.14 -28.34 -7.83
C GLU A 14 -2.46 -27.40 -6.82
N ASP A 15 -2.89 -27.48 -5.56
CA ASP A 15 -2.44 -26.62 -4.46
C ASP A 15 -1.15 -27.13 -3.80
N ASN A 16 -0.09 -27.41 -4.55
CA ASN A 16 1.19 -27.83 -3.95
C ASN A 16 2.10 -26.63 -3.66
N HIS A 17 1.96 -26.01 -2.48
CA HIS A 17 2.72 -24.83 -2.08
C HIS A 17 3.29 -25.01 -0.66
N ASN A 18 4.62 -25.00 -0.52
CA ASN A 18 5.34 -25.14 0.76
C ASN A 18 5.44 -23.82 1.55
N HIS A 19 4.42 -22.99 1.49
CA HIS A 19 4.39 -21.77 2.29
C HIS A 19 2.95 -21.49 2.73
N PRO A 20 2.77 -20.94 3.94
CA PRO A 20 1.45 -20.53 4.39
C PRO A 20 0.85 -19.49 3.42
N PRO A 21 -0.49 -19.45 3.30
CA PRO A 21 -1.18 -18.52 2.42
C PRO A 21 -0.73 -17.07 2.71
N PRO A 22 -0.40 -16.28 1.68
CA PRO A 22 0.06 -14.91 1.89
C PRO A 22 -1.02 -14.08 2.59
N LYS A 23 -0.65 -13.38 3.67
CA LYS A 23 -1.52 -12.37 4.28
C LYS A 23 -1.50 -11.12 3.38
N TYR A 24 -2.48 -11.01 2.49
CA TYR A 24 -2.72 -9.78 1.72
C TYR A 24 -3.12 -8.66 2.68
N LEU A 25 -2.48 -7.50 2.59
CA LEU A 25 -3.03 -6.25 3.13
C LEU A 25 -4.26 -5.86 2.28
N LYS A 26 -5.37 -6.57 2.46
CA LYS A 26 -6.68 -5.93 2.41
C LYS A 26 -6.85 -5.35 3.81
N LEU A 27 -6.84 -4.02 3.95
CA LEU A 27 -7.22 -3.35 5.21
C LEU A 27 -8.67 -3.76 5.52
N LYS A 28 -8.82 -4.87 6.23
CA LYS A 28 -10.06 -5.42 6.80
C LYS A 28 -10.06 -5.23 8.32
N ASP A 29 -9.15 -4.42 8.85
CA ASP A 29 -8.82 -4.40 10.27
C ASP A 29 -9.55 -3.31 11.08
N GLY A 30 -10.58 -2.67 10.51
CA GLY A 30 -11.34 -1.67 11.27
C GLY A 30 -10.53 -0.43 11.63
N SER A 31 -9.41 -0.19 10.95
CA SER A 31 -8.74 1.11 10.97
C SER A 31 -9.74 2.16 10.47
N ALA A 32 -10.10 3.10 11.34
CA ALA A 32 -11.06 4.14 11.01
C ALA A 32 -10.62 4.87 9.73
N GLU A 33 -11.57 5.24 8.87
CA GLU A 33 -11.27 6.03 7.68
C GLU A 33 -10.45 7.28 8.05
N GLY A 34 -9.14 7.27 7.79
CA GLY A 34 -8.26 8.41 8.06
C GLY A 34 -7.00 8.11 8.89
N GLU A 35 -6.82 6.90 9.43
CA GLU A 35 -5.58 6.59 10.18
C GLU A 35 -4.39 6.38 9.23
N ILE A 36 -3.27 7.06 9.53
CA ILE A 36 -2.02 6.93 8.79
C ILE A 36 -1.08 5.95 9.50
N LYS A 37 -0.54 4.98 8.75
CA LYS A 37 0.38 3.97 9.28
C LYS A 37 1.77 4.12 8.67
N GLU A 38 2.80 4.13 9.51
CA GLU A 38 4.18 4.03 9.04
C GLU A 38 4.57 2.56 8.82
N ILE A 39 5.13 2.25 7.65
CA ILE A 39 5.68 0.93 7.33
C ILE A 39 7.16 1.05 6.95
N THR A 40 7.92 -0.02 7.17
CA THR A 40 9.31 -0.14 6.74
C THR A 40 9.41 -1.22 5.66
N MET A 41 9.89 -0.86 4.49
CA MET A 41 10.13 -1.80 3.39
C MET A 41 11.36 -2.67 3.68
N ALA A 42 11.48 -3.84 3.06
CA ALA A 42 12.66 -4.71 3.15
C ALA A 42 13.95 -4.01 2.67
N THR A 43 13.81 -2.94 1.87
CA THR A 43 14.91 -2.07 1.45
C THR A 43 15.37 -1.07 2.52
N GLY A 44 14.72 -1.05 3.70
CA GLY A 44 14.93 -0.08 4.77
C GLY A 44 14.18 1.24 4.59
N LYS A 45 13.57 1.48 3.42
CA LYS A 45 12.81 2.72 3.16
C LYS A 45 11.51 2.73 3.97
N LYS A 46 11.20 3.87 4.58
CA LYS A 46 9.94 4.09 5.31
C LYS A 46 8.89 4.77 4.45
N TYR A 47 7.65 4.28 4.51
CA TYR A 47 6.49 4.87 3.82
C TYR A 47 5.34 5.10 4.78
N GLN A 48 4.51 6.08 4.44
CA GLN A 48 3.22 6.31 5.07
C GLN A 48 2.14 5.61 4.25
N VAL A 49 1.21 4.93 4.92
CA VAL A 49 0.09 4.22 4.31
C VAL A 49 -1.20 4.90 4.74
N LEU A 50 -2.01 5.30 3.77
CA LEU A 50 -3.34 5.85 3.99
C LEU A 50 -4.30 5.25 2.96
N LYS A 51 -5.39 4.65 3.43
CA LYS A 51 -6.41 4.00 2.58
C LYS A 51 -5.81 3.02 1.54
N GLY A 52 -4.77 2.29 1.93
CA GLY A 52 -4.05 1.32 1.08
C GLY A 52 -3.02 1.93 0.12
N TYR A 53 -2.99 3.24 -0.05
CA TYR A 53 -1.98 3.92 -0.85
C TYR A 53 -0.72 4.21 -0.04
N THR A 54 0.44 4.12 -0.70
CA THR A 54 1.74 4.34 -0.08
C THR A 54 2.37 5.64 -0.53
N TYR A 55 2.83 6.42 0.42
CA TYR A 55 3.45 7.73 0.22
C TYR A 55 4.87 7.74 0.78
N GLY A 56 5.79 8.36 0.06
CA GLY A 56 7.21 8.39 0.40
C GLY A 56 7.82 9.75 0.11
N ALA A 57 9.08 9.90 0.49
CA ALA A 57 9.89 11.10 0.27
C ALA A 57 9.19 12.38 0.78
N GLY A 58 9.05 12.49 2.10
CA GLY A 58 8.55 13.70 2.75
C GLY A 58 9.45 14.89 2.43
N LYS A 59 8.92 15.92 1.76
CA LYS A 59 9.58 17.22 1.62
C LYS A 59 9.11 18.10 2.76
N GLU A 60 10.04 18.66 3.52
CA GLU A 60 9.73 19.68 4.53
C GLU A 60 9.19 20.95 3.87
N LEU A 61 8.10 21.44 4.43
CA LEU A 61 7.49 22.74 4.18
C LEU A 61 7.50 23.53 5.48
N LYS A 62 7.09 24.80 5.42
CA LYS A 62 7.16 25.74 6.55
C LYS A 62 6.55 25.21 7.85
N PHE A 63 5.48 24.40 7.77
CA PHE A 63 4.75 23.88 8.93
C PHE A 63 4.33 22.40 8.79
N SER A 64 4.78 21.72 7.73
CA SER A 64 4.32 20.37 7.42
C SER A 64 5.32 19.59 6.57
N LEU A 65 5.07 18.30 6.44
CA LEU A 65 5.77 17.37 5.57
C LEU A 65 4.84 16.99 4.43
N ARG A 66 5.28 17.15 3.19
CA ARG A 66 4.54 16.69 2.00
C ARG A 66 5.10 15.37 1.50
N TYR A 67 4.30 14.31 1.54
CA TYR A 67 4.68 13.00 0.97
C TYR A 67 3.97 12.77 -0.35
N ARG A 68 4.67 12.22 -1.33
CA ARG A 68 4.11 11.90 -2.64
C ARG A 68 3.77 10.43 -2.76
N CYS A 69 2.77 10.12 -3.59
CA CYS A 69 2.48 8.75 -3.93
C CYS A 69 3.71 8.06 -4.54
N THR A 70 4.03 6.89 -4.00
CA THR A 70 5.18 6.08 -4.42
C THR A 70 4.97 5.35 -5.75
N MET A 71 3.76 5.41 -6.33
CA MET A 71 3.48 4.89 -7.68
C MET A 71 3.68 5.97 -8.76
N GLY A 72 4.08 7.18 -8.39
CA GLY A 72 4.43 8.26 -9.33
C GLY A 72 3.24 9.06 -9.87
N CYS A 73 2.03 8.87 -9.34
CA CYS A 73 0.89 9.71 -9.68
C CYS A 73 0.96 11.08 -9.00
N GLY A 74 0.03 11.97 -9.35
CA GLY A 74 -0.06 13.33 -8.83
C GLY A 74 -0.52 13.46 -7.37
N ALA A 75 -0.90 12.36 -6.70
CA ALA A 75 -1.42 12.41 -5.33
C ALA A 75 -0.33 12.66 -4.28
N TYR A 76 -0.70 13.39 -3.23
CA TYR A 76 0.16 13.71 -2.09
C TYR A 76 -0.65 13.83 -0.80
N LEU A 77 0.04 13.75 0.34
CA LEU A 77 -0.51 14.04 1.65
C LEU A 77 0.36 15.06 2.38
N TYR A 78 -0.28 15.86 3.23
CA TYR A 78 0.38 16.74 4.19
C TYR A 78 0.26 16.16 5.59
N MET A 79 1.37 16.18 6.32
CA MET A 79 1.45 15.72 7.70
C MET A 79 2.15 16.77 8.55
N THR A 80 1.73 16.97 9.79
CA THR A 80 2.51 17.79 10.73
C THR A 80 3.81 17.09 11.12
N PHE A 81 4.74 17.83 11.74
CA PHE A 81 5.95 17.23 12.32
C PHE A 81 5.62 16.22 13.44
N ASP A 82 4.48 16.38 14.11
CA ASP A 82 3.93 15.43 15.09
C ASP A 82 3.21 14.23 14.47
N ARG A 83 3.39 14.01 13.16
CA ARG A 83 2.80 12.89 12.40
C ARG A 83 1.27 12.88 12.35
N LYS A 84 0.62 14.04 12.50
CA LYS A 84 -0.84 14.16 12.31
C LYS A 84 -1.15 14.46 10.85
N LEU A 85 -2.10 13.73 10.27
CA LEU A 85 -2.59 14.00 8.93
C LEU A 85 -3.25 15.39 8.92
N VAL A 86 -2.79 16.27 8.03
CA VAL A 86 -3.37 17.60 7.85
C VAL A 86 -4.43 17.53 6.75
N GLU A 87 -4.05 17.03 5.57
CA GLU A 87 -4.95 16.96 4.43
C GLU A 87 -4.40 16.00 3.36
N PRO A 88 -5.20 15.05 2.85
CA PRO A 88 -4.87 14.28 1.65
C PRO A 88 -5.36 14.98 0.38
N VAL A 89 -4.58 14.90 -0.71
CA VAL A 89 -5.04 15.17 -2.07
C VAL A 89 -5.10 13.84 -2.82
N PRO A 90 -6.26 13.14 -2.79
CA PRO A 90 -6.36 11.71 -3.05
C PRO A 90 -6.61 11.36 -4.52
N VAL A 91 -6.31 12.24 -5.48
CA VAL A 91 -6.57 11.94 -6.90
C VAL A 91 -5.53 10.94 -7.40
N HIS A 92 -5.86 9.67 -7.22
CA HIS A 92 -5.13 8.52 -7.75
C HIS A 92 -5.76 8.09 -9.07
N ASN A 93 -4.92 7.88 -10.08
CA ASN A 93 -5.29 7.32 -11.37
C ASN A 93 -4.84 5.86 -11.51
N HIS A 94 -4.56 5.20 -10.39
CA HIS A 94 -4.06 3.84 -10.32
C HIS A 94 -4.65 3.13 -9.09
N PRO A 95 -4.78 1.80 -9.11
CA PRO A 95 -5.17 1.05 -7.93
C PRO A 95 -4.08 1.09 -6.85
N PRO A 96 -4.42 0.87 -5.57
CA PRO A 96 -3.43 0.70 -4.51
C PRO A 96 -2.40 -0.39 -4.84
N PRO A 97 -1.12 -0.21 -4.48
CA PRO A 97 -0.11 -1.24 -4.70
C PRO A 97 -0.29 -2.41 -3.74
N THR A 98 0.03 -3.62 -4.21
CA THR A 98 0.03 -4.82 -3.36
C THR A 98 1.29 -4.87 -2.50
N LEU A 99 1.10 -4.92 -1.18
CA LEU A 99 2.17 -5.07 -0.20
C LEU A 99 2.08 -6.41 0.54
N TYR A 100 3.23 -7.04 0.75
CA TYR A 100 3.36 -8.26 1.54
C TYR A 100 4.26 -7.99 2.74
N MET A 101 3.76 -8.31 3.93
CA MET A 101 4.54 -8.26 5.16
C MET A 101 5.35 -9.55 5.29
N LEU A 102 6.65 -9.42 5.52
CA LEU A 102 7.56 -10.50 5.84
C LEU A 102 7.49 -10.84 7.34
N SER A 103 8.03 -12.00 7.72
CA SER A 103 8.06 -12.46 9.12
C SER A 103 8.80 -11.50 10.07
N ASN A 104 9.74 -10.72 9.55
CA ASN A 104 10.50 -9.71 10.30
C ASN A 104 9.76 -8.35 10.42
N GLY A 105 8.49 -8.26 9.98
CA GLY A 105 7.69 -7.04 10.05
C GLY A 105 7.98 -6.00 8.97
N THR A 106 8.92 -6.28 8.05
CA THR A 106 9.17 -5.41 6.88
C THR A 106 8.25 -5.77 5.71
N TYR A 107 8.15 -4.87 4.74
CA TYR A 107 7.24 -5.03 3.59
C TYR A 107 7.98 -5.13 2.26
N ILE A 108 7.47 -5.95 1.35
CA ILE A 108 7.83 -5.93 -0.08
C ILE A 108 6.63 -5.50 -0.91
N ARG A 109 6.89 -4.78 -2.00
CA ARG A 109 5.88 -4.48 -3.01
C ARG A 109 6.03 -5.49 -4.14
N THR A 110 4.94 -6.13 -4.52
CA THR A 110 4.94 -6.97 -5.74
C THR A 110 4.49 -6.15 -6.93
N LYS A 111 4.99 -6.51 -8.10
CA LYS A 111 4.49 -6.00 -9.37
C LYS A 111 3.16 -6.64 -9.72
#